data_AF-A0A8S9FFU2-F1
#
_entry.id   AF-A0A8S9FFU2-F1
#
_cell.length_a   1.000
_cell.length_b   1.000
_cell.length_c   1.000
_cell.angle_alpha   90.00
_cell.angle_beta   90.00
_cell.angle_gamma   90.00
#
_symmetry.space_group_name_H-M   'P 1'
#
loop_
_entity.id
_entity.type
_entity.pdbx_description
1 polymer ?
#
loop_
_entity_poly.entity_id
_entity_poly.type
_entity_poly.pdbx_seq_one_letter_code
_entity_poly.pdbx_strand_id
1 'polypeptide(L)'
;MSRHWTRDILDPADLKPKAKPNYENALTNPGFRQVKNQEEAGELAATENTSLWSQLKEREEELIDLKDTAATFDVDKTMAVNGAKVVARWELMREWLNGQTDSLDPVTTLEQHKMVKITEAEFLGLPPPSFEHEPKIPGGEEKKTPEPSADDPPPN
;
A
#
# COMPACT_ATOMS: atom_id res chain seq x y z
N MET A 1 -95.08 68.89 -19.25
CA MET A 1 -95.35 67.50 -18.81
C MET A 1 -94.12 66.67 -19.11
N SER A 2 -93.50 66.18 -18.04
CA SER A 2 -92.27 65.40 -17.98
C SER A 2 -92.52 63.95 -18.44
N ARG A 3 -91.58 63.30 -19.13
CA ARG A 3 -91.57 61.84 -19.26
C ARG A 3 -90.17 61.27 -18.99
N HIS A 4 -90.17 60.38 -18.00
CA HIS A 4 -89.06 59.69 -17.38
C HIS A 4 -88.28 58.79 -18.36
N TRP A 5 -86.97 58.71 -18.12
CA TRP A 5 -86.09 57.66 -18.59
C TRP A 5 -86.41 56.32 -17.92
N THR A 6 -86.33 55.23 -18.68
CA THR A 6 -86.15 53.88 -18.12
C THR A 6 -84.99 53.21 -18.87
N ARG A 7 -83.96 52.82 -18.13
CA ARG A 7 -82.83 51.99 -18.60
C ARG A 7 -83.36 50.58 -18.85
N ASP A 8 -83.27 50.10 -20.09
CA ASP A 8 -83.49 48.70 -20.39
C ASP A 8 -82.31 47.88 -19.85
N ILE A 9 -82.62 47.04 -18.86
CA ILE A 9 -81.75 46.04 -18.27
C ILE A 9 -81.63 44.91 -19.29
N LEU A 10 -80.40 44.60 -19.73
CA LEU A 10 -80.14 43.41 -20.56
C LEU A 10 -80.58 42.15 -19.80
N ASP A 11 -81.41 41.35 -20.47
CA ASP A 11 -81.93 40.07 -19.97
C ASP A 11 -80.77 39.05 -19.79
N PRO A 12 -80.58 38.47 -18.59
CA PRO A 12 -79.55 37.44 -18.37
C PRO A 12 -79.77 36.15 -19.17
N ALA A 13 -80.89 36.02 -19.90
CA ALA A 13 -81.18 34.87 -20.77
C ALA A 13 -80.38 34.81 -22.08
N ASP A 14 -79.68 35.88 -22.49
CA ASP A 14 -78.89 35.91 -23.75
C ASP A 14 -77.45 35.36 -23.64
N LEU A 15 -77.02 34.92 -22.45
CA LEU A 15 -75.74 34.24 -22.27
C LEU A 15 -75.87 32.75 -22.65
N LYS A 16 -75.80 32.45 -23.95
CA LYS A 16 -75.58 31.07 -24.41
C LYS A 16 -74.34 30.48 -23.70
N PRO A 17 -74.40 29.26 -23.14
CA PRO A 17 -73.23 28.64 -22.56
C PRO A 17 -72.18 28.46 -23.65
N LYS A 18 -71.04 29.15 -23.53
CA LYS A 18 -69.86 28.83 -24.34
C LYS A 18 -69.55 27.35 -24.10
N ALA A 19 -69.59 26.55 -25.16
CA ALA A 19 -69.20 25.16 -25.11
C ALA A 19 -67.82 25.06 -24.43
N LYS A 20 -67.74 24.28 -23.36
CA LYS A 20 -66.47 24.00 -22.69
C LYS A 20 -65.54 23.39 -23.74
N PRO A 21 -64.29 23.86 -23.89
CA PRO A 21 -63.37 23.24 -24.83
C PRO A 21 -63.22 21.76 -24.44
N ASN A 22 -63.44 20.88 -25.42
CA ASN A 22 -63.31 19.45 -25.22
C ASN A 22 -61.81 19.11 -25.11
N TYR A 23 -61.33 18.92 -23.88
CA TYR A 23 -59.94 18.62 -23.57
C TYR A 23 -59.50 17.23 -24.06
N GLU A 24 -60.43 16.38 -24.52
CA GLU A 24 -60.12 15.01 -24.95
C GLU A 24 -59.42 14.93 -26.32
N ASN A 25 -59.44 16.00 -27.13
CA ASN A 25 -58.81 16.03 -28.47
C ASN A 25 -57.41 16.65 -28.51
N ALA A 26 -56.84 17.09 -27.38
CA ALA A 26 -55.49 17.69 -27.38
C ALA A 26 -54.38 16.68 -27.74
N LEU A 27 -54.59 15.40 -27.43
CA LEU A 27 -53.65 14.30 -27.70
C LEU A 27 -53.62 13.86 -29.17
N THR A 28 -54.63 14.20 -29.97
CA THR A 28 -54.71 13.84 -31.40
C THR A 28 -54.17 14.93 -32.34
N ASN A 29 -53.90 16.14 -31.84
CA ASN A 29 -53.34 17.23 -32.63
C ASN A 29 -51.86 16.95 -33.02
N PRO A 30 -51.52 16.90 -34.32
CA PRO A 30 -50.16 16.58 -34.77
C PRO A 30 -49.09 17.59 -34.30
N GLY A 31 -49.43 18.88 -34.18
CA GLY A 31 -48.48 19.89 -33.69
C GLY A 31 -48.13 19.70 -32.22
N PHE A 32 -49.08 19.29 -31.40
CA PHE A 32 -48.86 19.04 -29.97
C PHE A 32 -48.00 17.79 -29.73
N ARG A 33 -48.20 16.73 -30.53
CA ARG A 33 -47.34 15.53 -30.51
C ARG A 33 -45.90 15.83 -30.92
N GLN A 34 -45.70 16.68 -31.92
CA GLN A 34 -44.37 17.02 -32.39
C GLN A 34 -43.57 17.80 -31.32
N VAL A 35 -44.20 18.75 -30.65
CA VAL A 35 -43.60 19.50 -29.53
C VAL A 35 -43.27 18.55 -28.37
N LYS A 36 -44.19 17.66 -27.99
CA LYS A 36 -43.96 16.69 -26.92
C LYS A 36 -42.80 15.73 -27.22
N ASN A 37 -42.71 15.22 -28.44
CA ASN A 37 -41.60 14.36 -28.84
C ASN A 37 -40.25 15.11 -28.83
N GLN A 38 -40.24 16.40 -29.17
CA GLN A 38 -39.03 17.23 -29.07
C GLN A 38 -38.63 17.50 -27.62
N GLU A 39 -39.61 17.74 -26.74
CA GLU A 39 -39.39 17.92 -25.31
C GLU A 39 -38.80 16.64 -24.69
N GLU A 40 -39.41 15.48 -24.95
CA GLU A 40 -38.91 14.18 -24.49
C GLU A 40 -37.50 13.88 -25.04
N ALA A 41 -37.24 14.18 -26.32
CA ALA A 41 -35.90 14.05 -26.90
C ALA A 41 -34.87 15.01 -26.26
N GLY A 42 -35.29 16.22 -25.91
CA GLY A 42 -34.46 17.20 -25.21
C GLY A 42 -34.13 16.78 -23.79
N GLU A 43 -35.10 16.20 -23.07
CA GLU A 43 -34.89 15.67 -21.73
C GLU A 43 -33.92 14.47 -21.75
N LEU A 44 -34.10 13.54 -22.70
CA LEU A 44 -33.16 12.44 -22.91
C LEU A 44 -31.74 12.95 -23.21
N ALA A 45 -31.60 13.92 -24.10
CA ALA A 45 -30.29 14.51 -24.42
C ALA A 45 -29.66 15.23 -23.21
N ALA A 46 -30.46 15.86 -22.36
CA ALA A 46 -29.96 16.52 -21.14
C ALA A 46 -29.46 15.48 -20.12
N THR A 47 -30.18 14.39 -19.93
CA THR A 47 -29.77 13.29 -19.03
C THR A 47 -28.52 12.56 -19.53
N GLU A 48 -28.40 12.36 -20.84
CA GLU A 48 -27.20 11.77 -21.44
C GLU A 48 -25.99 12.71 -21.26
N ASN A 49 -26.16 14.01 -21.50
CA ASN A 49 -25.08 14.98 -21.28
C ASN A 49 -24.58 14.98 -19.83
N THR A 50 -25.49 14.95 -18.83
CA THR A 50 -25.07 14.91 -17.41
C THR A 50 -24.35 13.61 -17.06
N SER A 51 -24.79 12.48 -17.62
CA SER A 51 -24.10 11.20 -17.50
C SER A 51 -22.69 11.25 -18.10
N LEU A 52 -22.53 11.79 -19.31
CA LEU A 52 -21.24 11.90 -19.99
C LEU A 52 -20.26 12.79 -19.23
N TRP A 53 -20.73 13.92 -18.68
CA TRP A 53 -19.90 14.78 -17.83
C TRP A 53 -19.42 14.06 -16.57
N SER A 54 -20.27 13.24 -15.98
CA SER A 54 -19.91 12.47 -14.78
C SER A 54 -18.84 11.43 -15.11
N GLN A 55 -19.01 10.70 -16.21
CA GLN A 55 -18.02 9.73 -16.70
C GLN A 55 -16.70 10.39 -17.09
N LEU A 56 -16.74 11.56 -17.73
CA LEU A 56 -15.53 12.30 -18.12
C LEU A 56 -14.71 12.67 -16.88
N LYS A 57 -15.38 13.15 -15.83
CA LYS A 57 -14.73 13.54 -14.58
C LYS A 57 -14.12 12.33 -13.88
N GLU A 58 -14.85 11.22 -13.79
CA GLU A 58 -14.34 9.96 -13.23
C GLU A 58 -13.09 9.48 -13.98
N ARG A 59 -13.10 9.50 -15.31
CA ARG A 59 -11.95 9.12 -16.13
C ARG A 59 -10.77 10.07 -16.00
N GLU A 60 -11.02 11.36 -15.78
CA GLU A 60 -9.97 12.35 -15.52
C GLU A 60 -9.28 12.07 -14.18
N GLU A 61 -10.05 11.74 -13.14
CA GLU A 61 -9.53 11.31 -11.83
C GLU A 61 -8.70 10.01 -11.96
N GLU A 62 -9.21 8.98 -12.65
CA GLU A 62 -8.47 7.73 -12.93
C GLU A 62 -7.13 7.98 -13.66
N LEU A 63 -7.11 8.92 -14.62
CA LEU A 63 -5.89 9.28 -15.34
C LEU A 63 -4.86 9.99 -14.46
N ILE A 64 -5.31 10.81 -13.50
CA ILE A 64 -4.42 11.46 -12.53
C ILE A 64 -3.76 10.41 -11.66
N ASP A 65 -4.53 9.51 -11.06
CA ASP A 65 -4.02 8.43 -10.20
C ASP A 65 -3.05 7.51 -10.95
N LEU A 66 -3.38 7.17 -12.20
CA LEU A 66 -2.52 6.34 -13.04
C LEU A 66 -1.20 7.05 -13.37
N LYS A 67 -1.24 8.36 -13.65
CA LYS A 67 -0.02 9.14 -13.91
C LYS A 67 0.86 9.24 -12.67
N ASP A 68 0.28 9.43 -11.50
CA ASP A 68 1.02 9.47 -10.24
C ASP A 68 1.67 8.12 -9.94
N THR A 69 0.93 7.02 -10.12
CA THR A 69 1.48 5.66 -9.97
C THR A 69 2.57 5.36 -10.98
N ALA A 70 2.38 5.76 -12.24
CA ALA A 70 3.38 5.59 -13.29
C ALA A 70 4.65 6.42 -13.02
N ALA A 71 4.51 7.59 -12.40
CA ALA A 71 5.63 8.44 -12.04
C ALA A 71 6.53 7.81 -10.96
N THR A 72 5.97 7.01 -10.03
CA THR A 72 6.75 6.35 -8.98
C THR A 72 7.25 4.96 -9.39
N PHE A 73 6.64 4.33 -10.40
CA PHE A 73 6.92 2.95 -10.79
C PHE A 73 8.40 2.62 -11.03
N ASP A 74 9.14 3.46 -11.75
CA ASP A 74 10.56 3.20 -12.05
C ASP A 74 11.45 3.25 -10.80
N VAL A 75 11.12 4.15 -9.86
CA VAL A 75 11.81 4.26 -8.57
C VAL A 75 11.53 3.02 -7.73
N ASP A 76 10.26 2.61 -7.63
CA ASP A 76 9.85 1.43 -6.87
C ASP A 76 10.47 0.16 -7.45
N LYS A 77 10.50 0.02 -8.77
CA LYS A 77 11.18 -1.07 -9.46
C LYS A 77 12.67 -1.11 -9.13
N THR A 78 13.33 0.04 -9.17
CA THR A 78 14.77 0.15 -8.86
C THR A 78 15.04 -0.23 -7.41
N MET A 79 14.21 0.25 -6.48
CA MET A 79 14.28 -0.09 -5.06
C MET A 79 14.08 -1.60 -4.83
N ALA A 80 13.05 -2.20 -5.44
CA ALA A 80 12.78 -3.63 -5.33
C ALA A 80 13.94 -4.49 -5.86
N VAL A 81 14.50 -4.14 -7.02
CA VAL A 81 15.66 -4.84 -7.61
C VAL A 81 16.90 -4.71 -6.71
N ASN A 82 17.18 -3.51 -6.19
CA ASN A 82 18.32 -3.31 -5.30
C ASN A 82 18.14 -4.05 -3.97
N GLY A 83 16.93 -4.05 -3.41
CA GLY A 83 16.58 -4.84 -2.24
C GLY A 83 16.82 -6.33 -2.47
N ALA A 84 16.33 -6.88 -3.59
CA ALA A 84 16.55 -8.27 -3.96
C ALA A 84 18.04 -8.63 -4.09
N LYS A 85 18.87 -7.74 -4.66
CA LYS A 85 20.33 -7.94 -4.74
C LYS A 85 20.98 -8.00 -3.36
N VAL A 86 20.58 -7.11 -2.45
CA VAL A 86 21.11 -7.09 -1.07
C VAL A 86 20.75 -8.39 -0.34
N VAL A 87 19.50 -8.82 -0.45
CA VAL A 87 19.02 -10.08 0.16
C VAL A 87 19.79 -11.28 -0.40
N ALA A 88 19.89 -11.39 -1.73
CA ALA A 88 20.62 -12.50 -2.37
C ALA A 88 22.09 -12.55 -1.95
N ARG A 89 22.76 -11.40 -1.85
CA ARG A 89 24.16 -11.32 -1.40
C ARG A 89 24.29 -11.73 0.07
N TRP A 90 23.37 -11.27 0.92
CA TRP A 90 23.36 -11.62 2.34
C TRP A 90 23.15 -13.12 2.56
N GLU A 91 22.18 -13.73 1.87
CA GLU A 91 21.92 -15.17 1.95
C GLU A 91 23.12 -15.98 1.47
N LEU A 92 23.76 -15.58 0.38
CA LEU A 92 25.00 -16.22 -0.10
C LEU A 92 26.12 -16.15 0.94
N MET A 93 26.35 -14.98 1.56
CA MET A 93 27.37 -14.83 2.61
C MET A 93 27.04 -15.67 3.83
N ARG A 94 25.77 -15.73 4.24
CA ARG A 94 25.32 -16.56 5.35
C ARG A 94 25.57 -18.04 5.08
N GLU A 95 25.20 -18.53 3.90
CA GLU A 95 25.41 -19.93 3.52
C GLU A 95 26.90 -20.28 3.49
N TRP A 96 27.73 -19.41 2.92
CA TRP A 96 29.19 -19.59 2.92
C TRP A 96 29.77 -19.65 4.34
N LEU A 97 29.35 -18.74 5.23
CA LEU A 97 29.81 -18.72 6.62
C LEU A 97 29.36 -19.96 7.40
N ASN A 98 28.14 -20.44 7.17
CA ASN A 98 27.65 -21.66 7.80
C ASN A 98 28.49 -22.87 7.37
N GLY A 99 28.74 -23.03 6.07
CA GLY A 99 29.59 -24.10 5.55
C GLY A 99 31.05 -24.02 6.02
N GLN A 100 31.58 -22.82 6.30
CA GLN A 100 32.89 -22.67 6.94
C GLN A 100 32.85 -23.12 8.40
N THR A 101 31.83 -22.71 9.16
CA THR A 101 31.69 -23.00 10.59
C THR A 101 31.59 -24.51 10.85
N ASP A 102 30.89 -25.25 9.99
CA ASP A 102 30.78 -26.71 10.09
C ASP A 102 32.11 -27.45 9.87
N SER A 103 33.10 -26.80 9.26
CA SER A 103 34.43 -27.36 8.96
C SER A 103 35.51 -26.94 9.96
N LEU A 104 35.25 -25.93 10.80
CA LEU A 104 36.22 -25.42 11.77
C LEU A 104 36.12 -26.23 13.07
N ASP A 105 37.14 -27.04 13.34
CA ASP A 105 37.34 -27.59 14.68
C ASP A 105 37.97 -26.49 15.57
N PRO A 106 37.29 -26.08 16.67
CA PRO A 106 37.75 -24.97 17.51
C PRO A 106 39.14 -25.20 18.11
N VAL A 107 39.48 -26.45 18.45
CA VAL A 107 40.75 -26.79 19.10
C VAL A 107 41.91 -26.64 18.11
N THR A 108 41.81 -27.25 16.95
CA THR A 108 42.86 -27.14 15.91
C THR A 108 42.99 -25.72 15.37
N THR A 109 41.88 -25.00 15.20
CA THR A 109 41.88 -23.61 14.72
C THR A 109 42.58 -22.69 15.72
N LEU A 110 42.35 -22.88 17.02
CA LEU A 110 42.99 -22.11 18.07
C LEU A 110 44.51 -22.34 18.13
N GLU A 111 44.93 -23.60 18.03
CA GLU A 111 46.35 -23.95 18.01
C GLU A 111 47.08 -23.40 16.77
N GLN A 112 46.45 -23.47 15.59
CA GLN A 112 46.98 -22.84 14.38
C GLN A 112 47.10 -21.31 14.54
N HIS A 113 46.10 -20.66 15.14
CA HIS A 113 46.15 -19.23 15.42
C HIS A 113 47.30 -18.85 16.36
N LYS A 114 47.50 -19.58 17.47
CA LYS A 114 48.63 -19.35 18.38
C LYS A 114 49.96 -19.40 17.64
N MET A 115 50.16 -20.44 16.85
CA MET A 115 51.38 -20.62 16.06
C MET A 115 51.61 -19.46 15.08
N VAL A 116 50.57 -19.01 14.38
CA VAL A 116 50.65 -17.85 13.48
C VAL A 116 51.02 -16.58 14.23
N LYS A 117 50.40 -16.30 15.38
CA LYS A 117 50.69 -15.08 16.16
C LYS A 117 52.09 -15.09 16.78
N ILE A 118 52.58 -16.26 17.18
CA ILE A 118 53.96 -16.43 17.67
C ILE A 118 54.96 -16.19 16.53
N THR A 119 54.77 -16.84 15.38
CA THR A 119 55.66 -16.69 14.22
C THR A 119 55.64 -15.27 13.64
N GLU A 120 54.49 -14.59 13.66
CA GLU A 120 54.37 -13.17 13.31
C GLU A 120 55.18 -12.28 14.26
N ALA A 121 55.08 -12.51 15.58
CA ALA A 121 55.85 -11.77 16.57
C ALA A 121 57.37 -12.00 16.39
N GLU A 122 57.78 -13.25 16.15
CA GLU A 122 59.18 -13.59 15.84
C GLU A 122 59.67 -12.88 14.57
N PHE A 123 58.88 -12.89 13.50
CA PHE A 123 59.21 -12.20 12.25
C PHE A 123 59.39 -10.69 12.44
N LEU A 124 58.58 -10.09 13.32
CA LEU A 124 58.64 -8.67 13.66
C LEU A 124 59.66 -8.35 14.77
N GLY A 125 60.35 -9.34 15.33
CA GLY A 125 61.27 -9.17 16.46
C GLY A 125 60.59 -8.71 17.76
N LEU A 126 59.28 -8.97 17.89
CA LEU A 126 58.47 -8.65 19.05
C LEU A 126 58.50 -9.80 20.07
N PRO A 127 58.27 -9.51 21.37
CA PRO A 127 58.10 -10.57 22.36
C PRO A 127 56.88 -11.44 22.02
N PRO A 128 56.91 -12.76 22.32
CA PRO A 128 55.79 -13.65 22.07
C PRO A 128 54.51 -13.16 22.76
N PRO A 129 53.36 -13.19 22.08
CA PRO A 129 52.09 -12.78 22.66
C PRO A 129 51.67 -13.74 23.78
N SER A 130 51.02 -13.21 24.83
CA SER A 130 50.39 -14.02 25.89
C SER A 130 48.94 -14.34 25.50
N PHE A 131 48.50 -15.57 25.82
CA PHE A 131 47.16 -16.09 25.52
C PHE A 131 46.32 -16.35 26.79
N GLU A 132 46.63 -15.70 27.92
CA GLU A 132 45.96 -15.94 29.21
C GLU A 132 44.45 -15.64 29.26
N HIS A 133 43.92 -14.91 28.26
CA HIS A 133 42.48 -14.62 28.12
C HIS A 133 41.77 -15.52 27.10
N GLU A 134 42.31 -16.72 26.88
CA GLU A 134 41.78 -17.69 25.94
C GLU A 134 40.33 -18.12 26.28
N PRO A 135 39.40 -18.07 25.31
CA PRO A 135 38.04 -18.54 25.55
C PRO A 135 38.02 -20.01 25.93
N LYS A 136 37.25 -20.37 26.96
CA LYS A 136 37.07 -21.76 27.37
C LYS A 136 36.33 -22.54 26.28
N ILE A 137 37.06 -23.35 25.53
CA ILE A 137 36.46 -24.21 24.51
C ILE A 137 35.65 -25.32 25.23
N PRO A 138 34.34 -25.47 24.93
CA PRO A 138 33.54 -26.53 25.53
C PRO A 138 34.06 -27.89 25.04
N GLY A 139 34.65 -28.68 25.96
CA GLY A 139 35.15 -30.05 25.69
C GLY A 139 36.60 -30.32 26.09
N GLY A 140 37.38 -29.30 26.49
CA GLY A 140 38.72 -29.51 27.04
C GLY A 140 38.67 -30.00 28.48
N GLU A 141 39.14 -31.22 28.74
CA GLU A 141 39.24 -31.80 30.08
C GLU A 141 40.02 -30.87 31.02
N GLU A 142 39.33 -30.35 32.04
CA GLU A 142 39.99 -29.78 33.21
C GLU A 142 40.67 -30.93 33.97
N LYS A 143 41.99 -31.05 33.84
CA LYS A 143 42.81 -31.85 34.75
C LYS A 143 42.63 -31.29 36.16
N LYS A 144 41.71 -31.89 36.90
CA LYS A 144 41.49 -31.65 38.32
C LYS A 144 42.74 -32.09 39.09
N THR A 145 43.49 -31.13 39.63
CA THR A 145 44.52 -31.39 40.65
C THR A 145 43.85 -32.09 41.83
N PRO A 146 44.33 -33.25 42.32
CA PRO A 146 43.77 -33.87 43.51
C PRO A 146 44.04 -32.96 44.72
N GLU A 147 43.01 -32.67 45.50
CA GLU A 147 43.16 -32.01 46.81
C GLU A 147 44.14 -32.82 47.68
N PRO A 148 45.08 -32.16 48.40
CA PRO A 148 45.88 -32.85 49.40
C PRO A 148 44.99 -33.22 50.59
N SER A 149 44.82 -34.54 50.80
CA SER A 149 44.11 -35.12 51.94
C SER A 149 44.79 -34.70 53.24
N ALA A 150 44.13 -33.85 54.04
CA ALA A 150 44.53 -33.54 55.40
C ALA A 150 43.85 -34.54 56.34
N ASP A 151 44.50 -35.68 56.58
CA ASP A 151 44.12 -36.56 57.67
C ASP A 151 45.38 -37.16 58.30
N ASP A 152 45.88 -36.48 59.34
CA ASP A 152 46.73 -37.11 60.34
C ASP A 152 46.36 -36.48 61.71
N PRO A 153 45.85 -37.27 62.68
CA PRO A 153 45.54 -36.77 64.00
C PRO A 153 46.80 -36.71 64.88
N PRO A 154 46.85 -35.82 65.91
CA PRO A 154 48.04 -35.71 66.74
C PRO A 154 48.18 -36.91 67.70
N PRO A 155 49.43 -37.29 68.05
CA PRO A 155 49.69 -38.40 68.95
C PRO A 155 49.39 -38.03 70.42
N ASN A 156 48.96 -39.06 71.14
CA ASN A 156 48.41 -39.14 72.50
C ASN A 156 49.06 -38.24 73.57
#